data_AF-A0A1A8EHK9-F1
#
_entry.id   AF-A0A1A8EHK9-F1
#
_cell.length_a   1.000
_cell.length_b   1.000
_cell.length_c   1.000
_cell.angle_alpha   90.00
_cell.angle_beta   90.00
_cell.angle_gamma   90.00
#
_symmetry.space_group_name_H-M   'P 1'
#
loop_
_entity.id
_entity.type
_entity.pdbx_description
1 polymer ?
#
loop_
_entity_poly.entity_id
_entity_poly.type
_entity_poly.pdbx_seq_one_letter_code
_entity_poly.pdbx_strand_id
1 'polypeptide(L)' 'GSPSDSQNNNGALISKEHLEKVRGFVALAKSEGAIIHCGEGVDQLDLPAHNKSGYFMQATVISGLPD' A
#
# COMPACT_ATOMS: atom_id res chain seq x y z
N GLY A 1 9.63 -0.28 5.54
CA GLY A 1 10.97 -0.81 5.84
C GLY A 1 10.94 -1.83 6.97
N SER A 2 12.11 -2.18 7.49
CA SER A 2 12.27 -3.17 8.56
C SER A 2 11.69 -2.68 9.89
N PRO A 3 10.98 -3.51 10.66
CA PRO A 3 10.50 -3.14 11.99
C PRO A 3 11.60 -2.86 13.01
N SER A 4 12.81 -3.39 12.78
CA SER A 4 13.97 -3.20 13.67
C SER A 4 14.74 -1.91 13.40
N ASP A 5 14.44 -1.21 12.30
CA ASP A 5 15.06 0.08 11.97
C ASP A 5 14.27 1.20 12.65
N SER A 6 14.92 1.96 13.53
CA SER A 6 14.28 3.05 14.28
C SER A 6 13.91 4.26 13.42
N GLN A 7 14.46 4.38 12.20
CA GLN A 7 14.10 5.43 11.25
C GLN A 7 12.93 5.01 10.34
N ASN A 8 12.48 3.75 10.42
CA ASN A 8 11.41 3.24 9.59
C ASN A 8 10.02 3.60 10.14
N ASN A 9 9.24 4.34 9.35
CA ASN A 9 7.90 4.78 9.74
C ASN A 9 6.75 3.92 9.19
N ASN A 10 7.04 2.96 8.31
CA ASN A 10 6.00 2.12 7.70
C ASN A 10 6.46 0.68 7.51
N GLY A 11 5.73 -0.27 8.07
CA GLY A 11 6.06 -1.71 8.04
C GLY A 11 5.40 -2.46 6.88
N ALA A 12 5.57 -3.79 6.88
CA ALA A 12 4.72 -4.67 6.07
C ALA A 12 3.36 -4.86 6.75
N LEU A 13 2.35 -5.22 5.96
CA LEU A 13 1.08 -5.71 6.45
C LEU A 13 1.25 -7.10 7.08
N ILE A 14 0.30 -7.48 7.95
CA ILE A 14 0.41 -8.67 8.80
C ILE A 14 0.43 -10.00 8.03
N SER A 15 -0.22 -10.07 6.86
CA SER A 15 -0.28 -11.29 6.06
C SER A 15 -0.51 -10.99 4.58
N LYS A 16 -0.34 -12.02 3.74
CA LYS A 16 -0.64 -11.95 2.30
C LYS A 16 -2.10 -11.63 2.05
N GLU A 17 -3.01 -12.29 2.76
CA GLU A 17 -4.45 -12.10 2.65
C GLU A 17 -4.84 -10.68 3.05
N HIS A 18 -4.16 -10.11 4.05
CA HIS A 18 -4.41 -8.73 4.46
C HIS A 18 -3.95 -7.74 3.39
N LEU A 19 -2.78 -7.96 2.78
CA LEU A 19 -2.30 -7.16 1.64
C LEU A 19 -3.27 -7.23 0.46
N GLU A 20 -3.71 -8.43 0.07
CA GLU A 20 -4.67 -8.61 -1.04
C GLU A 20 -6.01 -7.91 -0.76
N LYS A 21 -6.51 -8.01 0.48
CA LYS A 21 -7.73 -7.30 0.91
C LYS A 21 -7.59 -5.78 0.78
N VAL A 22 -6.50 -5.19 1.28
CA VAL A 22 -6.28 -3.74 1.20
C VAL A 22 -6.14 -3.29 -0.26
N ARG A 23 -5.39 -4.02 -1.08
CA ARG A 23 -5.31 -3.76 -2.53
C ARG A 23 -6.68 -3.83 -3.21
N GLY A 24 -7.52 -4.78 -2.81
CA GLY A 24 -8.90 -4.89 -3.27
C GLY A 24 -9.72 -3.63 -2.98
N PHE A 25 -9.60 -3.03 -1.79
CA PHE A 25 -10.27 -1.76 -1.47
C PHE A 25 -9.75 -0.57 -2.29
N VAL A 26 -8.44 -0.49 -2.54
CA VAL A 26 -7.88 0.56 -3.41
C VAL A 26 -8.42 0.41 -4.84
N ALA A 27 -8.47 -0.81 -5.36
CA ALA A 27 -9.02 -1.09 -6.69
C ALA A 27 -10.53 -0.77 -6.76
N LEU A 28 -11.29 -1.11 -5.71
CA LEU A 28 -12.71 -0.79 -5.60
C LEU A 28 -12.94 0.73 -5.62
N ALA A 29 -12.22 1.48 -4.77
CA ALA A 29 -12.32 2.93 -4.73
C ALA A 29 -12.04 3.55 -6.11
N LYS A 30 -11.00 3.08 -6.83
CA LYS A 30 -10.72 3.52 -8.20
C LYS A 30 -11.89 3.24 -9.16
N SER A 31 -12.53 2.06 -9.04
CA SER A 31 -13.67 1.68 -9.87
C SER A 31 -14.92 2.52 -9.59
N GLU A 32 -15.06 3.03 -8.37
CA GLU A 32 -16.16 3.90 -7.92
C GLU A 32 -15.92 5.38 -8.28
N GLY A 33 -14.81 5.70 -8.97
CA GLY A 33 -14.50 7.04 -9.43
C GLY A 33 -13.59 7.84 -8.50
N ALA A 34 -13.00 7.21 -7.48
CA ALA A 34 -12.01 7.87 -6.64
C ALA A 34 -10.72 8.22 -7.40
N ILE A 35 -10.04 9.26 -6.91
CA ILE A 35 -8.74 9.72 -7.37
C ILE A 35 -7.67 9.13 -6.45
N ILE A 36 -6.76 8.35 -7.01
CA ILE A 36 -5.56 7.88 -6.31
C ILE A 36 -4.41 8.83 -6.64
N HIS A 37 -3.92 9.55 -5.63
CA HIS A 37 -2.85 10.55 -5.82
C HIS A 37 -1.44 9.93 -5.83
N CYS A 38 -1.24 8.91 -5.00
CA CYS A 38 0.02 8.21 -4.85
C CYS A 38 -0.22 6.83 -4.23
N GLY A 39 0.80 5.98 -4.28
CA GLY A 39 0.83 4.68 -3.65
C GLY A 39 0.45 3.53 -4.58
N GLU A 40 -0.39 2.62 -4.11
CA GLU A 40 -0.72 1.38 -4.82
C GLU A 40 -1.40 1.68 -6.16
N GLY A 41 -0.84 1.13 -7.24
CA GLY A 41 -1.35 1.30 -8.60
C GLY A 41 -0.95 2.63 -9.28
N VAL A 42 -0.16 3.47 -8.61
CA VAL A 42 0.43 4.71 -9.15
C VAL A 42 1.96 4.64 -9.09
N ASP A 43 2.49 4.38 -7.90
CA ASP A 43 3.93 4.35 -7.65
C ASP A 43 4.48 2.93 -7.72
N GLN A 44 5.75 2.82 -8.11
CA GLN A 44 6.46 1.55 -8.01
C GLN A 44 6.93 1.32 -6.56
N LEU A 45 6.71 0.10 -6.08
CA LEU A 45 7.20 -0.33 -4.78
C LEU A 45 8.68 -0.73 -4.91
N ASP A 46 9.58 0.19 -4.60
CA ASP A 46 11.01 -0.08 -4.51
C ASP A 46 11.38 -0.53 -3.10
N LEU A 47 11.89 -1.76 -2.98
CA LEU A 47 12.25 -2.39 -1.72
C LEU A 47 13.64 -3.01 -1.79
N PRO A 48 14.44 -2.87 -0.72
CA PRO A 48 15.66 -3.64 -0.54
C PRO A 48 15.42 -5.14 -0.71
N ALA A 49 16.42 -5.87 -1.21
CA ALA A 49 16.29 -7.30 -1.52
C ALA A 49 15.74 -8.14 -0.35
N HIS A 50 16.14 -7.84 0.89
CA HIS A 50 15.69 -8.53 2.09
C HIS A 50 14.21 -8.28 2.45
N ASN A 51 13.57 -7.25 1.88
CA ASN A 51 12.17 -6.93 2.09
C ASN A 51 11.26 -7.42 0.95
N LYS A 52 11.81 -7.89 -0.18
CA LYS A 52 11.03 -8.24 -1.38
C LYS A 52 10.04 -9.38 -1.17
N SER A 53 10.26 -10.25 -0.19
CA SER A 53 9.35 -11.34 0.15
C SER A 53 8.29 -10.95 1.20
N GLY A 54 8.31 -9.72 1.72
CA GLY A 54 7.35 -9.24 2.70
C GLY A 54 6.09 -8.66 2.07
N TYR A 55 5.05 -8.49 2.90
CA TYR A 55 3.75 -7.98 2.47
C TYR A 55 3.70 -6.45 2.51
N PHE A 56 4.57 -5.82 1.74
CA PHE A 56 4.67 -4.36 1.68
C PHE A 56 3.73 -3.76 0.64
N MET A 57 3.27 -2.55 0.93
CA MET A 57 2.43 -1.73 0.07
C MET A 57 2.83 -0.27 0.26
N GLN A 58 2.78 0.53 -0.81
CA GLN A 58 2.99 1.97 -0.68
C GLN A 58 1.84 2.62 0.09
N ALA A 59 2.16 3.64 0.89
CA ALA A 59 1.13 4.47 1.51
C ALA A 59 0.29 5.11 0.40
N THR A 60 -1.03 4.92 0.46
CA THR A 60 -1.95 5.27 -0.64
C THR A 60 -2.90 6.37 -0.19
N VAL A 61 -2.98 7.46 -0.96
CA VAL A 61 -3.87 8.59 -0.69
C VAL A 61 -5.00 8.60 -1.72
N ILE A 62 -6.24 8.54 -1.22
CA ILE A 62 -7.45 8.44 -2.03
C ILE A 62 -8.35 9.63 -1.71
N SER A 63 -8.92 10.28 -2.73
CA SER A 63 -9.92 11.35 -2.57
C SER A 63 -10.99 11.29 -3.66
N GLY A 64 -11.96 12.21 -3.61
CA GLY A 64 -12.94 12.39 -4.70
C GLY A 64 -14.14 11.44 -4.65
N LEU A 65 -14.32 10.72 -3.54
CA LEU A 65 -15.57 10.04 -3.22
C LEU A 65 -16.50 11.00 -2.47
N PRO A 66 -17.82 10.91 -2.68
CA PRO A 66 -18.80 11.63 -1.87
C PRO A 66 -18.80 11.11 -0.42
N ASP A 67 -19.20 11.98 0.51
CA ASP A 67 -19.38 11.64 1.93
C ASP A 67 -20.58 10.72 2.19
#